data_AF-A0ABD5DF08-F1
#
_entry.id   AF-A0ABD5DF08-F1
#
_cell.length_a   1.000
_cell.length_b   1.000
_cell.length_c   1.000
_cell.angle_alpha   90.00
_cell.angle_beta   90.00
_cell.angle_gamma   90.00
#
_symmetry.space_group_name_H-M   'P 1'
#
loop_
_entity.id
_entity.type
_entity.pdbx_description
1 polymer ?
#
loop_
_entity_poly.entity_id
_entity_poly.type
_entity_poly.pdbx_seq_one_letter_code
_entity_poly.pdbx_strand_id
1 'polypeptide(L)'
;TYTMLNGHMVFLYYLPLALVLSLMMFFGWAAIPGIIIGLLLTLAHGMMFEQSIGVLFHFLIPCVLCWGGYRIFVPQRQQVSHGNVRL
;
A
#
# COMPACT_ATOMS: atom_id res chain seq x y z
N THR A 1 -10.27 -9.72 5.06
CA THR A 1 -9.75 -11.03 5.51
C THR A 1 -10.03 -11.17 6.98
N TYR A 2 -10.89 -12.12 7.35
CA TYR A 2 -11.22 -12.40 8.75
C TYR A 2 -10.22 -13.41 9.29
N THR A 3 -9.75 -13.21 10.52
CA THR A 3 -9.00 -14.23 11.26
C THR A 3 -9.69 -14.41 12.61
N MET A 4 -9.93 -15.66 12.98
CA MET A 4 -10.58 -16.01 14.25
C MET A 4 -9.49 -16.05 15.32
N LEU A 5 -9.35 -14.95 16.06
CA LEU A 5 -8.50 -14.88 17.24
C LEU A 5 -9.41 -15.04 18.46
N ASN A 6 -9.35 -16.21 19.08
CA ASN A 6 -9.99 -16.49 20.38
C ASN A 6 -11.52 -16.25 20.41
N GLY A 7 -12.23 -16.62 19.34
CA GLY A 7 -13.69 -16.49 19.24
C GLY A 7 -14.22 -15.08 18.93
N HIS A 8 -13.34 -14.09 18.78
CA HIS A 8 -13.70 -12.74 18.36
C HIS A 8 -13.28 -12.50 16.90
N MET A 9 -14.19 -11.93 16.10
CA MET A 9 -13.89 -11.51 14.72
C MET A 9 -12.91 -10.34 14.75
N VAL A 10 -11.62 -10.62 14.60
CA VAL A 10 -10.60 -9.58 14.50
C VAL A 10 -10.46 -9.18 13.04
N PHE A 11 -10.93 -7.98 12.73
CA PHE A 11 -10.71 -7.37 11.44
C PHE A 11 -9.25 -6.93 11.33
N LEU A 12 -8.47 -7.67 10.55
CA LEU A 12 -7.12 -7.28 10.16
C LEU A 12 -7.19 -6.11 9.16
N TYR A 13 -7.60 -4.93 9.60
CA TYR A 13 -7.68 -3.73 8.76
C TYR A 13 -6.32 -3.34 8.16
N TYR A 14 -5.23 -3.66 8.86
CA TYR A 14 -3.88 -3.29 8.45
C TYR A 14 -3.24 -4.26 7.44
N LEU A 15 -3.69 -5.52 7.38
CA LEU A 15 -3.06 -6.54 6.53
C LEU A 15 -3.24 -6.26 5.01
N PRO A 16 -4.44 -5.89 4.51
CA PRO A 16 -4.62 -5.48 3.12
C PRO A 16 -3.79 -4.24 2.78
N LEU A 17 -3.67 -3.31 3.72
CA LEU A 17 -2.93 -2.06 3.52
C LEU A 17 -1.43 -2.33 3.36
N ALA A 18 -0.85 -3.15 4.24
CA ALA A 18 0.54 -3.58 4.15
C ALA A 18 0.83 -4.35 2.84
N LEU A 19 -0.09 -5.22 2.42
CA LEU A 19 0.02 -5.95 1.15
C LEU A 19 0.05 -5.01 -0.05
N VAL A 20 -0.93 -4.10 -0.16
CA VAL A 20 -1.03 -3.15 -1.27
C VAL A 20 0.21 -2.24 -1.34
N LEU A 21 0.71 -1.80 -0.18
CA LEU A 21 1.90 -0.96 -0.09
C LEU A 21 3.17 -1.73 -0.49
N SER A 22 3.29 -3.01 -0.13
CA SER A 22 4.39 -3.88 -0.56
C SER A 22 4.39 -4.12 -2.08
N LEU A 23 3.21 -4.33 -2.70
CA LEU A 23 3.07 -4.44 -4.15
C LEU A 23 3.51 -3.14 -4.85
N MET A 24 3.16 -1.98 -4.29
CA MET A 24 3.58 -0.69 -4.83
C MET A 24 5.10 -0.47 -4.75
N MET A 25 5.74 -0.92 -3.66
CA MET A 25 7.21 -0.85 -3.56
C MET A 25 7.91 -1.71 -4.62
N PHE A 26 7.39 -2.90 -4.93
CA PHE A 26 7.99 -3.79 -5.93
C PHE A 26 7.68 -3.40 -7.38
N PHE A 27 6.42 -3.09 -7.69
CA PHE A 27 5.95 -2.91 -9.07
C PHE A 27 5.73 -1.43 -9.47
N GLY A 28 5.77 -0.50 -8.52
CA GLY A 28 5.54 0.93 -8.79
C GLY A 28 4.16 1.21 -9.41
N TRP A 29 4.09 2.17 -10.32
CA TRP A 29 2.85 2.56 -11.01
C TRP A 29 2.12 1.41 -11.73
N ALA A 30 2.85 0.37 -12.18
CA ALA A 30 2.26 -0.81 -12.80
C ALA A 30 1.48 -1.69 -11.82
N ALA A 31 1.65 -1.50 -10.50
CA ALA A 31 0.91 -2.21 -9.46
C ALA A 31 -0.57 -1.78 -9.39
N ILE A 32 -0.88 -0.54 -9.76
CA ILE A 32 -2.22 0.07 -9.61
C ILE A 32 -3.33 -0.76 -10.27
N PRO A 33 -3.24 -1.16 -11.55
CA PRO A 33 -4.28 -1.98 -12.17
C PRO A 33 -4.46 -3.34 -11.47
N GLY A 34 -3.38 -3.96 -11.01
CA GLY A 34 -3.44 -5.21 -10.26
C GLY A 34 -4.08 -5.06 -8.88
N ILE A 35 -3.78 -3.96 -8.18
CA ILE A 35 -4.39 -3.60 -6.91
C ILE A 35 -5.90 -3.37 -7.09
N ILE A 36 -6.31 -2.64 -8.14
CA ILE A 36 -7.72 -2.37 -8.45
C ILE A 36 -8.49 -3.69 -8.69
N ILE A 37 -7.95 -4.56 -9.57
CA ILE A 37 -8.58 -5.85 -9.89
C ILE A 37 -8.61 -6.75 -8.64
N GLY A 38 -7.52 -6.80 -7.88
CA GLY A 38 -7.44 -7.58 -6.64
C GLY A 38 -8.45 -7.13 -5.59
N LEU A 39 -8.59 -5.81 -5.39
CA LEU A 39 -9.60 -5.24 -4.48
C LEU A 39 -11.02 -5.50 -4.97
N LEU A 40 -11.29 -5.37 -6.27
CA LEU A 40 -12.61 -5.68 -6.83
C LEU A 40 -12.96 -7.18 -6.65
N LEU A 41 -12.06 -8.09 -6.97
CA LEU A 41 -12.33 -9.53 -6.84
C LEU A 41 -12.43 -10.00 -5.39
N THR A 42 -11.71 -9.35 -4.47
CA THR A 42 -11.63 -9.79 -3.06
C THR A 42 -12.62 -9.08 -2.15
N LEU A 43 -12.86 -7.78 -2.36
CA LEU A 43 -13.73 -6.95 -1.52
C LEU A 43 -15.05 -6.58 -2.19
N ALA A 44 -15.12 -6.46 -3.51
CA ALA A 44 -16.41 -6.18 -4.19
C ALA A 44 -17.28 -7.44 -4.33
N HIS A 45 -16.79 -8.62 -3.92
CA HIS A 45 -17.57 -9.84 -3.86
C HIS A 45 -18.65 -9.74 -2.76
N GLY A 46 -19.79 -9.14 -3.11
CA GLY A 46 -20.96 -8.99 -2.25
C GLY A 46 -21.21 -7.59 -1.66
N MET A 47 -20.44 -6.56 -2.04
CA MET A 47 -20.65 -5.17 -1.59
C MET A 47 -21.31 -4.30 -2.67
N MET A 48 -22.05 -3.26 -2.27
CA MET A 48 -22.56 -2.26 -3.22
C MET A 48 -21.42 -1.48 -3.88
N PHE A 49 -21.62 -1.08 -5.14
CA PHE A 49 -20.63 -0.39 -5.97
C PHE A 49 -20.06 0.88 -5.30
N GLU A 50 -20.94 1.67 -4.68
CA GLU A 50 -20.60 2.88 -3.91
C GLU A 50 -19.57 2.60 -2.79
N GLN A 51 -19.79 1.52 -2.03
CA GLN A 51 -18.91 1.13 -0.92
C GLN A 51 -17.58 0.62 -1.44
N SER A 52 -17.59 -0.13 -2.54
CA SER A 52 -16.36 -0.62 -3.18
C SER A 52 -15.48 0.53 -3.67
N ILE A 53 -16.07 1.59 -4.21
CA ILE A 53 -15.34 2.78 -4.65
C ILE A 53 -14.73 3.52 -3.46
N GLY A 54 -15.49 3.72 -2.38
CA GLY A 54 -14.98 4.37 -1.16
C GLY A 54 -13.80 3.62 -0.55
N VAL A 55 -13.87 2.28 -0.51
CA VAL A 55 -12.79 1.43 -0.03
C VAL A 55 -11.56 1.52 -0.95
N LEU A 56 -11.77 1.51 -2.27
CA LEU A 56 -10.68 1.66 -3.23
C LEU A 56 -9.89 2.96 -3.00
N PHE A 57 -10.58 4.10 -2.87
CA PHE A 57 -9.92 5.38 -2.58
C PHE A 57 -9.22 5.39 -1.22
N HIS A 58 -9.85 4.82 -0.19
CA HIS A 58 -9.26 4.75 1.15
C HIS A 58 -7.93 3.98 1.18
N PHE A 59 -7.78 2.95 0.34
CA PHE A 59 -6.51 2.21 0.22
C PHE A 59 -5.52 2.87 -0.75
N LEU A 60 -6.01 3.51 -1.82
CA LEU A 60 -5.17 4.02 -2.89
C LEU A 60 -4.51 5.36 -2.53
N ILE A 61 -5.21 6.26 -1.83
CA ILE A 61 -4.66 7.57 -1.42
C ILE A 61 -3.44 7.42 -0.49
N PRO A 62 -3.51 6.66 0.63
CA PRO A 62 -2.35 6.47 1.50
C PRO A 62 -1.22 5.71 0.79
N CYS A 63 -1.56 4.72 -0.05
CA CYS A 63 -0.57 3.94 -0.78
C CYS A 63 0.28 4.81 -1.72
N VAL A 64 -0.35 5.66 -2.54
CA VAL A 64 0.35 6.57 -3.46
C VAL A 64 1.15 7.63 -2.69
N LEU A 65 0.59 8.18 -1.61
CA LEU A 65 1.30 9.15 -0.76
C LEU A 65 2.54 8.53 -0.09
N CYS A 66 2.42 7.36 0.50
CA CYS A 66 3.54 6.66 1.15
C CYS A 66 4.62 6.25 0.15
N TRP A 67 4.23 5.72 -1.01
CA TRP A 67 5.17 5.36 -2.06
C TRP A 67 5.84 6.59 -2.70
N GLY A 68 5.08 7.64 -2.96
CA GLY A 68 5.58 8.91 -3.50
C GLY A 68 6.58 9.57 -2.55
N GLY A 69 6.22 9.64 -1.26
CA GLY A 69 7.12 10.08 -0.20
C GLY A 69 8.40 9.24 -0.18
N TYR A 70 8.28 7.90 -0.15
CA TYR A 70 9.44 7.01 -0.22
C TYR A 70 10.35 7.33 -1.42
N ARG A 71 9.80 7.47 -2.63
CA ARG A 71 10.58 7.76 -3.85
C ARG A 71 11.19 9.16 -3.87
N ILE A 72 10.60 10.15 -3.21
CA ILE A 72 11.13 11.52 -3.14
C ILE A 72 12.25 11.62 -2.09
N PHE A 73 12.09 10.95 -0.93
CA PHE A 73 13.04 11.06 0.18
C PHE A 73 14.22 10.06 0.10
N VAL A 74 14.08 8.94 -0.61
CA VAL A 74 15.16 7.93 -0.74
C VAL A 74 16.36 8.40 -1.57
N PRO A 75 16.21 9.08 -2.73
CA PRO A 75 17.35 9.59 -3.50
C PRO A 75 18.20 10.59 -2.71
N GLN A 76 17.58 11.38 -1.82
CA GLN A 76 18.25 12.41 -1.05
C GLN A 76 19.12 11.88 0.11
N ARG A 77 19.03 10.59 0.47
CA ARG A 77 19.88 9.99 1.52
C ARG A 77 21.21 9.40 1.04
N GLN A 78 21.46 9.35 -0.28
CA GLN A 78 22.74 8.91 -0.84
C GLN A 78 23.71 10.07 -1.14
N GLN A 79 23.32 11.32 -0.90
CA GLN A 79 24.23 12.48 -0.92
C GLN A 79 24.82 12.73 0.48
N VAL A 80 25.16 11.66 1.22
CA VAL A 80 26.17 11.80 2.26
C VAL A 80 27.47 11.99 1.50
N SER A 81 27.86 13.26 1.34
CA SER A 81 29.20 13.68 0.95
C SER A 81 30.17 12.75 1.65
N HIS A 82 30.81 11.84 0.89
CA HIS A 82 31.98 11.15 1.38
C HIS A 82 32.94 12.26 1.77
N GLY A 83 33.04 12.49 3.08
CA GLY A 83 33.94 13.47 3.64
C GLY A 83 35.27 13.28 2.97
N ASN A 84 35.75 14.35 2.35
CA ASN A 84 37.06 14.46 1.76
C ASN A 84 38.11 14.18 2.84
N VAL A 85 38.41 12.91 3.11
CA VAL A 85 39.57 12.49 3.91
C VAL A 85 40.79 12.54 3.00
N ARG A 86 41.20 13.77 2.65
CA ARG A 86 42.59 14.04 2.34
C ARG A 86 43.34 14.09 3.67
N LEU A 87 44.03 12.99 3.98
CA LEU A 87 45.21 12.98 4.82
C LEU A 87 46.41 12.74 3.91
#